data_AF-A0A3M9XW64-F1
#
_entry.id   AF-A0A3M9XW64-F1
#
_cell.length_a   1.000
_cell.length_b   1.000
_cell.length_c   1.000
_cell.angle_alpha   90.00
_cell.angle_beta   90.00
_cell.angle_gamma   90.00
#
_symmetry.space_group_name_H-M   'P 1'
#
loop_
_entity.id
_entity.type
_entity.pdbx_description
1 polymer ?
#
loop_
_entity_poly.entity_id
_entity_poly.type
_entity_poly.pdbx_seq_one_letter_code
_entity_poly.pdbx_strand_id
1 'polypeptide(L)'
;MTDLPPLSGRALLWRMARAIIVFIIIFFILVILVVNTSPGHAALREPSASKANLQLNKDGDFRIAIFSDLHYGEQEDGWGIEQDQNTTRVMSSVLRDEKVDFVVLNGDLITGENTLRENASDYVEQIIRPMLQSNKPWASVYGNHDSQFNLSREAIYKAERVYSLCYTDTVNHLPGSSNYYVLIHPHQEEGAEPEGLDPAAILWFFDSRGGKAFNHDPSSDTADLPDWVAPETSKWFIETHKELREKYENRVIPSIAFVHIPPHIFSQAQKAGVHADLFPGLNDDMPLAFQGNEGEDAAFVNALLQAEGLHSVHVGHDHGDSWCSTWPGKDATSKAPFLCFAKHTGYGGYGTWDRGARILHLTISSKAEGANQGGALSVDTWVRMENGNVVTQVSLNETYGIDRYPTGTGE
;
A
#
# COMPACT_ATOMS: atom_id res chain seq x y z
N MET A 1 70.18 34.34 7.25
CA MET A 1 70.22 34.12 8.70
C MET A 1 69.12 34.93 9.34
N THR A 2 68.01 34.27 9.66
CA THR A 2 67.08 34.68 10.71
C THR A 2 66.78 33.41 11.49
N ASP A 3 67.67 33.09 12.43
CA ASP A 3 67.49 31.96 13.35
C ASP A 3 66.28 32.27 14.23
N LEU A 4 65.17 31.60 13.95
CA LEU A 4 64.03 31.60 14.85
C LEU A 4 64.46 30.84 16.12
N PRO A 5 64.31 31.43 17.32
CA PRO A 5 64.72 30.79 18.56
C PRO A 5 63.98 29.45 18.75
N PRO A 6 64.62 28.43 19.34
CA PRO A 6 64.00 27.14 19.56
C PRO A 6 62.71 27.32 20.38
N LEU A 7 61.60 26.78 19.85
CA LEU A 7 60.32 26.75 20.55
C LEU A 7 60.53 26.11 21.93
N SER A 8 60.25 26.86 23.00
CA SER A 8 60.29 26.31 24.35
C SER A 8 59.38 25.08 24.42
N GLY A 9 59.74 24.07 25.22
CA GLY A 9 58.93 22.86 25.37
C GLY A 9 57.46 23.17 25.75
N ARG A 10 57.23 24.29 26.46
CA ARG A 10 55.89 24.81 26.76
C ARG A 10 55.13 25.30 25.52
N ALA A 11 55.79 25.96 24.58
CA ALA A 11 55.18 26.42 23.33
C ALA A 11 54.85 25.24 22.39
N LEU A 12 55.68 24.20 22.38
CA LEU A 12 55.40 22.96 21.66
C LEU A 12 54.20 22.22 22.25
N LEU A 13 54.15 22.07 23.58
CA LEU A 13 53.00 21.48 24.28
C LEU A 13 51.70 22.26 24.03
N TRP A 14 51.75 23.59 24.03
CA TRP A 14 50.58 24.43 23.70
C TRP A 14 50.10 24.26 22.27
N ARG A 15 51.02 24.10 21.30
CA ARG A 15 50.67 23.83 19.90
C ARG A 15 50.07 22.43 19.72
N MET A 16 50.62 21.42 20.40
CA MET A 16 50.05 20.07 20.38
C MET A 16 48.66 20.03 21.03
N ALA A 17 48.47 20.69 22.17
CA ALA A 17 47.16 20.79 22.82
C ALA A 17 46.12 21.47 21.92
N ARG A 18 46.48 22.56 21.24
CA ARG A 18 45.59 23.22 20.26
C ARG A 18 45.26 22.31 19.09
N ALA A 19 46.24 21.59 18.54
CA ALA A 19 46.02 20.65 17.45
C ALA A 19 45.08 19.50 17.87
N ILE A 20 45.24 18.97 19.08
CA ILE A 20 44.37 17.94 19.65
C ILE A 20 42.94 18.47 19.83
N ILE A 21 42.77 19.67 20.37
CA ILE A 21 41.44 20.28 20.54
C ILE A 21 40.76 20.48 19.19
N VAL A 22 41.47 21.01 18.18
CA VAL A 22 40.94 21.20 16.83
C VAL A 22 40.57 19.85 16.21
N PHE A 23 41.41 18.83 16.36
CA PHE A 23 41.11 17.48 15.87
C PHE A 23 39.86 16.89 16.53
N ILE A 24 39.71 17.04 17.85
CA ILE A 24 38.53 16.58 18.59
C ILE A 24 37.27 17.30 18.07
N ILE A 25 37.32 18.63 17.91
CA ILE A 25 36.18 19.40 17.39
C ILE A 25 35.80 18.94 15.98
N ILE A 26 36.77 18.79 15.08
CA ILE A 26 36.53 18.33 13.70
C ILE A 26 35.97 16.89 13.69
N PHE A 27 36.51 16.01 14.54
CA PHE A 27 36.01 14.64 14.68
C PHE A 27 34.56 14.60 15.15
N PHE A 28 34.20 15.38 16.17
CA PHE A 28 32.81 15.46 16.64
C PHE A 28 31.87 16.07 15.59
N ILE A 29 32.31 17.10 14.85
CA ILE A 29 31.53 17.67 13.75
C ILE A 29 31.30 16.61 12.65
N LEU A 30 32.33 15.86 12.27
CA LEU A 30 32.22 14.77 11.29
C LEU A 30 31.30 13.65 11.79
N VAL A 31 31.38 13.26 13.06
CA VAL A 31 30.48 12.26 13.65
C VAL A 31 29.04 12.76 13.64
N ILE A 32 28.77 14.01 14.04
CA ILE A 32 27.42 14.60 14.01
C ILE A 32 26.90 14.66 12.57
N LEU A 33 27.73 15.06 11.61
CA LEU A 33 27.38 15.06 10.19
C LEU A 33 27.05 13.65 9.71
N VAL A 34 27.88 12.65 10.00
CA VAL A 34 27.66 11.25 9.58
C VAL A 34 26.45 10.62 10.26
N VAL A 35 26.17 10.94 11.53
CA VAL A 35 24.98 10.45 12.25
C VAL A 35 23.71 11.09 11.68
N ASN A 36 23.74 12.40 11.37
CA ASN A 36 22.59 13.11 10.81
C ASN A 36 22.39 12.90 9.29
N THR A 37 23.41 12.42 8.57
CA THR A 37 23.30 12.04 7.14
C THR A 37 23.23 10.53 6.93
N SER A 38 23.32 9.73 7.99
CA SER A 38 23.04 8.30 7.92
C SER A 38 21.57 8.12 7.58
N PRO A 39 21.23 7.42 6.49
CA PRO A 39 19.84 7.25 6.05
C PRO A 39 18.92 6.51 7.03
N GLY A 40 19.41 6.10 8.21
CA GLY A 40 18.66 5.33 9.21
C GLY A 40 18.28 6.08 10.50
N HIS A 41 18.23 7.42 10.52
CA HIS A 41 17.79 8.19 11.71
C HIS A 41 16.78 9.31 11.41
N ALA A 42 16.13 9.29 10.24
CA ALA A 42 14.97 10.16 10.05
C ALA A 42 13.90 9.71 11.07
N ALA A 43 13.49 10.61 11.97
CA ALA A 43 12.46 10.29 12.96
C ALA A 43 11.21 9.74 12.24
N LEU A 44 10.63 8.64 12.76
CA LEU A 44 9.36 8.08 12.29
C LEU A 44 8.35 9.22 12.13
N ARG A 45 8.03 9.54 10.88
CA ARG A 45 6.97 10.49 10.55
C ARG A 45 5.74 9.67 10.23
N GLU A 46 4.72 9.78 11.07
CA GLU A 46 3.39 9.27 10.74
C GLU A 46 2.87 10.08 9.54
N PRO A 47 2.70 9.46 8.36
CA PRO A 47 2.43 10.18 7.11
C PRO A 47 1.14 11.02 7.19
N SER A 48 0.16 10.50 7.92
CA SER A 48 -1.16 11.13 8.12
C SER A 48 -1.33 11.88 9.46
N ALA A 49 -0.25 12.24 10.16
CA ALA A 49 -0.33 12.88 11.48
C ALA A 49 -1.09 14.23 11.52
N SER A 50 -1.25 14.90 10.37
CA SER A 50 -2.04 16.13 10.24
C SER A 50 -3.51 15.90 9.88
N LYS A 51 -3.92 14.63 9.74
CA LYS A 51 -5.28 14.20 9.38
C LYS A 51 -6.02 13.72 10.62
N ALA A 52 -7.33 13.53 10.50
CA ALA A 52 -8.10 12.91 11.57
C ALA A 52 -7.59 11.46 11.81
N ASN A 53 -7.60 11.00 13.05
CA ASN A 53 -7.22 9.62 13.33
C ASN A 53 -8.28 8.68 12.72
N LEU A 54 -7.86 7.70 11.93
CA LEU A 54 -8.73 6.58 11.56
C LEU A 54 -8.90 5.72 12.81
N GLN A 55 -10.13 5.41 13.18
CA GLN A 55 -10.44 4.72 14.42
C GLN A 55 -11.36 3.54 14.17
N LEU A 56 -11.18 2.49 14.97
CA LEU A 56 -12.18 1.45 15.13
C LEU A 56 -13.49 2.06 15.61
N ASN A 57 -14.60 1.41 15.25
CA ASN A 57 -15.86 1.69 15.92
C ASN A 57 -15.86 1.12 17.35
N LYS A 58 -16.91 1.44 18.12
CA LYS A 58 -17.09 0.98 19.51
C LYS A 58 -17.09 -0.55 19.70
N ASP A 59 -17.40 -1.30 18.65
CA ASP A 59 -17.48 -2.76 18.66
C ASP A 59 -16.10 -3.38 18.30
N GLY A 60 -15.12 -2.56 17.95
CA GLY A 60 -13.78 -2.98 17.53
C GLY A 60 -13.65 -3.27 16.03
N ASP A 61 -14.64 -2.85 15.24
CA ASP A 61 -14.66 -3.11 13.80
C ASP A 61 -14.17 -1.93 12.96
N PHE A 62 -13.68 -2.24 11.75
CA PHE A 62 -13.30 -1.29 10.72
C PHE A 62 -13.54 -1.88 9.33
N ARG A 63 -14.15 -1.12 8.41
CA ARG A 63 -14.49 -1.59 7.07
C ARG A 63 -13.77 -0.84 5.97
N ILE A 64 -13.12 -1.59 5.09
CA ILE A 64 -12.38 -1.08 3.95
C ILE A 64 -13.06 -1.53 2.66
N ALA A 65 -13.35 -0.60 1.75
CA ALA A 65 -13.67 -0.92 0.36
C ALA A 65 -12.43 -0.76 -0.51
N ILE A 66 -12.08 -1.79 -1.27
CA ILE A 66 -10.97 -1.79 -2.22
C ILE A 66 -11.55 -1.62 -3.62
N PHE A 67 -11.32 -0.47 -4.22
CA PHE A 67 -11.60 -0.22 -5.62
C PHE A 67 -10.29 -0.33 -6.40
N SER A 68 -10.29 -1.13 -7.46
CA SER A 68 -9.09 -1.46 -8.22
C SER A 68 -9.40 -1.42 -9.71
N ASP A 69 -8.40 -1.06 -10.53
CA ASP A 69 -8.46 -1.16 -11.98
C ASP A 69 -9.64 -0.35 -12.52
N LEU A 70 -9.64 0.95 -12.24
CA LEU A 70 -10.73 1.86 -12.60
C LEU A 70 -10.68 2.27 -14.07
N HIS A 71 -9.46 2.46 -14.59
CA HIS A 71 -9.18 2.80 -15.98
C HIS A 71 -9.98 4.00 -16.49
N TYR A 72 -9.99 5.11 -15.75
CA TYR A 72 -10.60 6.34 -16.26
C TYR A 72 -9.83 6.87 -17.47
N GLY A 73 -10.55 7.47 -18.42
CA GLY A 73 -9.92 8.15 -19.55
C GLY A 73 -9.42 7.23 -20.65
N GLU A 74 -10.01 6.04 -20.81
CA GLU A 74 -9.69 5.15 -21.95
C GLU A 74 -9.94 5.80 -23.31
N GLN A 75 -10.89 6.74 -23.38
CA GLN A 75 -11.12 7.59 -24.54
C GLN A 75 -11.83 8.89 -24.13
N GLU A 76 -11.12 10.01 -24.19
CA GLU A 76 -11.64 11.31 -23.72
C GLU A 76 -12.81 11.85 -24.56
N ASP A 77 -12.84 11.54 -25.85
CA ASP A 77 -13.83 12.04 -26.81
C ASP A 77 -14.67 10.89 -27.43
N GLY A 78 -15.30 10.06 -26.58
CA GLY A 78 -16.20 9.01 -27.07
C GLY A 78 -16.70 8.03 -26.01
N TRP A 79 -16.51 6.73 -26.25
CA TRP A 79 -17.11 5.66 -25.44
C TRP A 79 -16.52 5.58 -24.02
N GLY A 80 -15.29 6.04 -23.82
CA GLY A 80 -14.65 6.07 -22.50
C GLY A 80 -15.41 6.93 -21.48
N ILE A 81 -16.07 8.00 -21.93
CA ILE A 81 -16.91 8.86 -21.06
C ILE A 81 -18.04 8.04 -20.41
N GLU A 82 -18.67 7.12 -21.16
CA GLU A 82 -19.72 6.28 -20.60
C GLU A 82 -19.14 5.27 -19.60
N GLN A 83 -17.98 4.68 -19.89
CA GLN A 83 -17.30 3.81 -18.94
C GLN A 83 -16.94 4.53 -17.64
N ASP A 84 -16.36 5.72 -17.71
CA ASP A 84 -16.01 6.53 -16.53
C ASP A 84 -17.24 6.81 -15.66
N GLN A 85 -18.37 7.17 -16.29
CA GLN A 85 -19.64 7.36 -15.61
C GLN A 85 -20.16 6.07 -14.99
N ASN A 86 -20.00 4.93 -15.67
CA ASN A 86 -20.41 3.63 -15.17
C ASN A 86 -19.54 3.20 -13.97
N THR A 87 -18.21 3.37 -14.05
CA THR A 87 -17.28 3.16 -12.93
C THR A 87 -17.68 4.01 -11.72
N THR A 88 -17.98 5.30 -11.93
CA THR A 88 -18.45 6.20 -10.85
C THR A 88 -19.72 5.64 -10.18
N ARG A 89 -20.64 5.04 -10.95
CA ARG A 89 -21.87 4.42 -10.41
C ARG A 89 -21.59 3.15 -9.61
N VAL A 90 -20.65 2.32 -10.03
CA VAL A 90 -20.20 1.14 -9.26
C VAL A 90 -19.70 1.58 -7.90
N MET A 91 -18.73 2.50 -7.88
CA MET A 91 -18.14 3.02 -6.63
C MET A 91 -19.22 3.63 -5.72
N SER A 92 -20.10 4.45 -6.28
CA SER A 92 -21.20 5.08 -5.53
C SER A 92 -22.19 4.05 -4.97
N SER A 93 -22.46 2.97 -5.71
CA SER A 93 -23.37 1.90 -5.26
C SER A 93 -22.78 1.08 -4.13
N VAL A 94 -21.50 0.71 -4.24
CA VAL A 94 -20.78 0.02 -3.16
C VAL A 94 -20.76 0.88 -1.89
N LEU A 95 -20.39 2.17 -1.99
CA LEU A 95 -20.33 3.08 -0.84
C LEU A 95 -21.69 3.34 -0.19
N ARG A 96 -22.78 3.19 -0.94
CA ARG A 96 -24.15 3.29 -0.43
C ARG A 96 -24.58 2.03 0.31
N ASP A 97 -24.23 0.86 -0.23
CA ASP A 97 -24.72 -0.43 0.25
C ASP A 97 -23.86 -1.01 1.39
N GLU A 98 -22.63 -0.53 1.52
CA GLU A 98 -21.67 -0.92 2.56
C GLU A 98 -21.42 0.19 3.58
N LYS A 99 -21.25 -0.19 4.85
CA LYS A 99 -20.84 0.76 5.91
C LYS A 99 -19.33 0.96 5.89
N VAL A 100 -18.81 1.52 4.80
CA VAL A 100 -17.37 1.72 4.59
C VAL A 100 -16.85 2.80 5.53
N ASP A 101 -15.75 2.52 6.23
CA ASP A 101 -15.03 3.48 7.07
C ASP A 101 -13.86 4.13 6.30
N PHE A 102 -13.25 3.37 5.39
CA PHE A 102 -12.10 3.81 4.60
C PHE A 102 -12.08 3.20 3.20
N VAL A 103 -11.59 3.95 2.22
CA VAL A 103 -11.46 3.50 0.83
C VAL A 103 -9.99 3.31 0.47
N VAL A 104 -9.67 2.20 -0.22
CA VAL A 104 -8.38 1.99 -0.88
C VAL A 104 -8.60 2.01 -2.38
N LEU A 105 -7.89 2.91 -3.08
CA LEU A 105 -7.76 2.92 -4.53
C LEU A 105 -6.49 2.14 -4.91
N ASN A 106 -6.63 0.92 -5.41
CA ASN A 106 -5.53 -0.04 -5.53
C ASN A 106 -4.90 -0.09 -6.92
N GLY A 107 -4.55 1.06 -7.49
CA GLY A 107 -3.83 1.19 -8.77
C GLY A 107 -4.70 1.08 -10.02
N ASP A 108 -4.07 1.44 -11.13
CA ASP A 108 -4.67 1.63 -12.46
C ASP A 108 -5.93 2.49 -12.41
N LEU A 109 -5.76 3.67 -11.82
CA LEU A 109 -6.84 4.63 -11.64
C LEU A 109 -7.19 5.30 -12.98
N ILE A 110 -6.17 5.63 -13.76
CA ILE A 110 -6.28 6.34 -15.03
C ILE A 110 -5.51 5.57 -16.09
N THR A 111 -6.08 5.39 -17.28
CA THR A 111 -5.39 4.84 -18.46
C THR A 111 -4.50 5.90 -19.08
N GLY A 112 -3.36 6.17 -18.42
CA GLY A 112 -2.52 7.32 -18.69
C GLY A 112 -2.03 7.41 -20.13
N GLU A 113 -1.87 6.30 -20.84
CA GLU A 113 -1.45 6.28 -22.25
C GLU A 113 -2.53 6.75 -23.23
N ASN A 114 -3.81 6.69 -22.84
CA ASN A 114 -4.93 7.08 -23.70
C ASN A 114 -5.40 8.53 -23.45
N THR A 115 -5.10 9.07 -22.27
CA THR A 115 -5.40 10.47 -21.91
C THR A 115 -4.52 11.47 -22.65
N LEU A 116 -4.90 12.75 -22.66
CA LEU A 116 -4.05 13.83 -23.15
C LEU A 116 -3.15 14.36 -22.02
N ARG A 117 -1.90 14.71 -22.35
CA ARG A 117 -0.91 15.12 -21.33
C ARG A 117 -1.36 16.33 -20.52
N GLU A 118 -2.07 17.25 -21.16
CA GLU A 118 -2.54 18.50 -20.60
C GLU A 118 -3.62 18.35 -19.52
N ASN A 119 -4.38 17.25 -19.52
CA ASN A 119 -5.55 17.05 -18.65
C ASN A 119 -5.60 15.67 -17.97
N ALA A 120 -4.63 14.78 -18.19
CA ALA A 120 -4.65 13.42 -17.67
C ALA A 120 -4.91 13.34 -16.16
N SER A 121 -4.30 14.23 -15.36
CA SER A 121 -4.51 14.26 -13.91
C SER A 121 -5.89 14.79 -13.48
N ASP A 122 -6.65 15.43 -14.38
CA ASP A 122 -7.96 16.01 -14.06
C ASP A 122 -9.01 14.92 -13.80
N TYR A 123 -8.81 13.70 -14.32
CA TYR A 123 -9.64 12.53 -13.99
C TYR A 123 -9.66 12.20 -12.49
N VAL A 124 -8.64 12.61 -11.73
CA VAL A 124 -8.62 12.47 -10.27
C VAL A 124 -9.88 13.06 -9.63
N GLU A 125 -10.37 14.21 -10.11
CA GLU A 125 -11.58 14.82 -9.54
C GLU A 125 -12.82 13.93 -9.76
N GLN A 126 -12.89 13.23 -10.89
CA GLN A 126 -13.97 12.30 -11.19
C GLN A 126 -13.88 11.05 -10.29
N ILE A 127 -12.69 10.46 -10.19
CA ILE A 127 -12.40 9.26 -9.40
C ILE A 127 -12.75 9.45 -7.93
N ILE A 128 -12.39 10.59 -7.34
CA ILE A 128 -12.59 10.82 -5.90
C ILE A 128 -13.99 11.32 -5.55
N ARG A 129 -14.81 11.70 -6.55
CA ARG A 129 -16.13 12.30 -6.35
C ARG A 129 -17.06 11.42 -5.50
N PRO A 130 -17.15 10.09 -5.68
CA PRO A 130 -17.94 9.24 -4.80
C PRO A 130 -17.51 9.32 -3.33
N MET A 131 -16.21 9.35 -3.04
CA MET A 131 -15.68 9.49 -1.68
C MET A 131 -15.99 10.86 -1.08
N LEU A 132 -15.81 11.94 -1.86
CA LEU A 132 -16.15 13.30 -1.41
C LEU A 132 -17.64 13.43 -1.06
N GLN A 133 -18.52 12.91 -1.91
CA GLN A 133 -19.98 13.00 -1.71
C GLN A 133 -20.48 12.15 -0.53
N SER A 134 -19.82 11.02 -0.26
CA SER A 134 -20.15 10.15 0.87
C SER A 134 -19.34 10.44 2.13
N ASN A 135 -18.49 11.48 2.10
CA ASN A 135 -17.57 11.87 3.17
C ASN A 135 -16.70 10.70 3.66
N LYS A 136 -16.07 9.99 2.73
CA LYS A 136 -15.22 8.83 3.02
C LYS A 136 -13.74 9.20 2.85
N PRO A 137 -12.89 8.99 3.87
CA PRO A 137 -11.46 9.10 3.70
C PRO A 137 -10.94 7.98 2.80
N TRP A 138 -9.87 8.26 2.04
CA TRP A 138 -9.26 7.28 1.14
C TRP A 138 -7.74 7.36 1.11
N ALA A 139 -7.11 6.29 0.65
CA ALA A 139 -5.70 6.22 0.29
C ALA A 139 -5.53 5.47 -1.03
N SER A 140 -4.44 5.75 -1.73
CA SER A 140 -4.17 5.24 -3.07
C SER A 140 -2.79 4.59 -3.17
N VAL A 141 -2.69 3.49 -3.91
CA VAL A 141 -1.46 3.07 -4.59
C VAL A 141 -1.67 3.22 -6.09
N TYR A 142 -0.58 3.36 -6.84
CA TYR A 142 -0.62 3.54 -8.28
C TYR A 142 -0.14 2.29 -9.02
N GLY A 143 -0.73 2.06 -10.18
CA GLY A 143 -0.38 0.95 -11.07
C GLY A 143 0.50 1.37 -12.24
N ASN A 144 0.62 0.47 -13.21
CA ASN A 144 1.41 0.70 -14.42
C ASN A 144 0.72 1.66 -15.40
N HIS A 145 -0.60 1.74 -15.43
CA HIS A 145 -1.33 2.70 -16.27
C HIS A 145 -1.28 4.13 -15.71
N ASP A 146 -1.07 4.25 -14.40
CA ASP A 146 -0.90 5.53 -13.72
C ASP A 146 0.46 6.21 -14.00
N SER A 147 1.36 5.55 -14.73
CA SER A 147 2.63 6.09 -15.19
C SER A 147 2.88 5.76 -16.66
N GLN A 148 2.61 6.73 -17.53
CA GLN A 148 2.71 6.62 -18.97
C GLN A 148 3.30 7.91 -19.58
N PHE A 149 3.45 7.94 -20.90
CA PHE A 149 4.05 9.09 -21.59
C PHE A 149 3.21 10.39 -21.46
N ASN A 150 1.91 10.29 -21.19
CA ASN A 150 1.02 11.44 -20.96
C ASN A 150 0.71 11.71 -19.48
N LEU A 151 0.94 10.76 -18.58
CA LEU A 151 0.60 10.88 -17.15
C LEU A 151 1.73 10.34 -16.28
N SER A 152 2.13 11.07 -15.25
CA SER A 152 3.04 10.53 -14.23
C SER A 152 2.26 10.26 -12.95
N ARG A 153 2.60 9.17 -12.23
CA ARG A 153 1.99 8.84 -10.93
C ARG A 153 2.16 9.97 -9.90
N GLU A 154 3.25 10.74 -10.00
CA GLU A 154 3.47 11.94 -9.18
C GLU A 154 2.43 13.04 -9.44
N ALA A 155 1.90 13.13 -10.67
CA ALA A 155 0.84 14.08 -11.01
C ALA A 155 -0.47 13.69 -10.33
N ILE A 156 -0.81 12.39 -10.32
CA ILE A 156 -1.97 11.85 -9.59
C ILE A 156 -1.82 12.15 -8.10
N TYR A 157 -0.67 11.81 -7.50
CA TYR A 157 -0.38 12.10 -6.09
C TYR A 157 -0.54 13.58 -5.74
N LYS A 158 -0.02 14.48 -6.59
CA LYS A 158 -0.17 15.93 -6.38
C LYS A 158 -1.62 16.39 -6.47
N ALA A 159 -2.41 15.80 -7.36
CA ALA A 159 -3.83 16.13 -7.52
C ALA A 159 -4.68 15.63 -6.34
N GLU A 160 -4.40 14.43 -5.80
CA GLU A 160 -5.18 13.87 -4.69
C GLU A 160 -4.84 14.50 -3.33
N ARG A 161 -3.56 14.77 -3.07
CA ARG A 161 -3.10 15.16 -1.71
C ARG A 161 -3.62 16.50 -1.22
N VAL A 162 -4.21 17.32 -2.09
CA VAL A 162 -4.80 18.62 -1.73
C VAL A 162 -6.11 18.48 -0.96
N TYR A 163 -6.75 17.31 -1.03
CA TYR A 163 -8.02 17.05 -0.37
C TYR A 163 -7.81 16.62 1.08
N SER A 164 -8.64 17.14 2.00
CA SER A 164 -8.54 16.85 3.43
C SER A 164 -8.77 15.37 3.74
N LEU A 165 -9.62 14.70 2.97
CA LEU A 165 -9.98 13.28 3.09
C LEU A 165 -8.95 12.31 2.47
N CYS A 166 -7.93 12.80 1.77
CA CYS A 166 -6.87 11.98 1.21
C CYS A 166 -5.80 11.65 2.26
N TYR A 167 -5.51 10.36 2.45
CA TYR A 167 -4.48 9.80 3.32
C TYR A 167 -3.28 9.26 2.53
N THR A 168 -3.31 9.35 1.19
CA THR A 168 -2.18 8.98 0.34
C THR A 168 -0.96 9.83 0.69
N ASP A 169 0.18 9.17 0.91
CA ASP A 169 1.44 9.86 1.15
C ASP A 169 2.60 9.16 0.41
N THR A 170 3.81 9.66 0.63
CA THR A 170 5.03 9.06 0.09
C THR A 170 6.18 9.23 1.06
N VAL A 171 7.05 8.23 1.11
CA VAL A 171 8.36 8.34 1.75
C VAL A 171 9.36 8.89 0.74
N ASN A 172 10.06 9.96 1.13
CA ASN A 172 11.10 10.56 0.29
C ASN A 172 12.22 9.56 0.01
N HIS A 173 12.81 9.63 -1.19
CA HIS A 173 13.97 8.83 -1.61
C HIS A 173 13.74 7.33 -1.80
N LEU A 174 12.50 6.85 -1.73
CA LEU A 174 12.15 5.51 -2.21
C LEU A 174 11.78 5.55 -3.69
N PRO A 175 12.07 4.49 -4.47
CA PRO A 175 11.53 4.33 -5.82
C PRO A 175 10.00 4.21 -5.79
N GLY A 176 9.32 4.96 -6.65
CA GLY A 176 7.85 5.10 -6.64
C GLY A 176 7.37 6.32 -5.85
N SER A 177 6.06 6.54 -5.85
CA SER A 177 5.37 7.72 -5.33
C SER A 177 4.23 7.41 -4.35
N SER A 178 3.95 6.14 -4.07
CA SER A 178 2.92 5.71 -3.11
C SER A 178 3.42 4.64 -2.13
N ASN A 179 4.60 4.84 -1.55
CA ASN A 179 5.15 3.99 -0.48
C ASN A 179 4.95 4.67 0.87
N TYR A 180 4.08 4.12 1.73
CA TYR A 180 3.73 4.70 3.03
C TYR A 180 2.94 3.71 3.89
N TYR A 181 2.57 4.13 5.09
CA TYR A 181 1.65 3.41 5.95
C TYR A 181 0.64 4.35 6.60
N VAL A 182 -0.51 3.80 6.99
CA VAL A 182 -1.55 4.50 7.74
C VAL A 182 -1.87 3.71 9.00
N LEU A 183 -2.01 4.39 10.13
CA LEU A 183 -2.38 3.77 11.40
C LEU A 183 -3.89 3.84 11.61
N ILE A 184 -4.46 2.73 12.07
CA ILE A 184 -5.81 2.67 12.63
C ILE A 184 -5.67 2.62 14.13
N HIS A 185 -6.38 3.50 14.84
CA HIS A 185 -6.36 3.61 16.29
C HIS A 185 -7.60 2.95 16.91
N PRO A 186 -7.55 2.58 18.20
CA PRO A 186 -8.73 2.22 18.96
C PRO A 186 -9.80 3.33 18.95
N HIS A 187 -11.04 2.94 19.21
CA HIS A 187 -12.13 3.90 19.37
C HIS A 187 -11.84 4.88 20.51
N GLN A 188 -11.99 6.18 20.25
CA GLN A 188 -12.00 7.23 21.26
C GLN A 188 -13.40 7.83 21.40
N GLU A 189 -13.84 8.00 22.64
CA GLU A 189 -15.06 8.75 22.95
C GLU A 189 -14.89 10.22 22.57
N GLU A 190 -15.98 10.84 22.11
CA GLU A 190 -15.97 12.24 21.68
C GLU A 190 -15.61 13.17 22.85
N GLY A 191 -14.59 14.02 22.65
CA GLY A 191 -14.09 14.93 23.68
C GLY A 191 -13.10 14.32 24.67
N ALA A 192 -12.71 13.05 24.51
CA ALA A 192 -11.54 12.51 25.18
C ALA A 192 -10.28 13.23 24.66
N GLU A 193 -9.34 13.55 25.56
CA GLU A 193 -8.02 14.03 25.14
C GLU A 193 -7.37 12.94 24.25
N PRO A 194 -6.71 13.32 23.14
CA PRO A 194 -5.96 12.38 22.32
C PRO A 194 -4.74 11.92 23.12
N GLU A 195 -4.94 11.03 24.08
CA GLU A 195 -3.85 10.28 24.69
C GLU A 195 -3.26 9.38 23.60
N GLY A 196 -1.94 9.26 23.59
CA GLY A 196 -1.17 8.52 22.58
C GLY A 196 -1.61 7.05 22.51
N LEU A 197 -2.67 6.79 21.76
CA LEU A 197 -3.25 5.47 21.64
C LEU A 197 -2.35 4.63 20.75
N ASP A 198 -1.90 3.53 21.35
CA ASP A 198 -1.30 2.43 20.64
C ASP A 198 -2.16 2.03 19.44
N PRO A 199 -1.58 1.96 18.22
CA PRO A 199 -2.34 1.69 17.01
C PRO A 199 -2.94 0.28 17.05
N ALA A 200 -4.22 0.16 16.71
CA ALA A 200 -4.90 -1.11 16.62
C ALA A 200 -4.41 -1.93 15.41
N ALA A 201 -4.17 -1.28 14.26
CA ALA A 201 -3.65 -1.91 13.06
C ALA A 201 -2.83 -0.95 12.18
N ILE A 202 -2.08 -1.51 11.24
CA ILE A 202 -1.33 -0.78 10.21
C ILE A 202 -1.84 -1.17 8.83
N LEU A 203 -2.10 -0.19 7.97
CA LEU A 203 -2.29 -0.38 6.54
C LEU A 203 -1.00 0.00 5.82
N TRP A 204 -0.39 -0.93 5.11
CA TRP A 204 0.83 -0.72 4.32
C TRP A 204 0.49 -0.54 2.84
N PHE A 205 1.12 0.44 2.20
CA PHE A 205 0.91 0.76 0.80
C PHE A 205 2.26 0.74 0.08
N PHE A 206 2.33 -0.03 -1.01
CA PHE A 206 3.55 -0.24 -1.78
C PHE A 206 3.34 0.10 -3.25
N ASP A 207 4.31 0.82 -3.81
CA ASP A 207 4.34 1.16 -5.23
C ASP A 207 5.10 0.06 -5.99
N SER A 208 4.36 -0.76 -6.75
CA SER A 208 4.93 -1.77 -7.65
C SER A 208 5.51 -1.16 -8.92
N ARG A 209 5.36 0.16 -9.13
CA ARG A 209 5.87 0.93 -10.26
C ARG A 209 5.23 0.49 -11.59
N GLY A 210 6.03 0.10 -12.58
CA GLY A 210 5.58 -0.29 -13.91
C GLY A 210 5.19 0.88 -14.81
N GLY A 211 4.75 0.54 -16.02
CA GLY A 211 4.38 1.51 -17.06
C GLY A 211 5.57 2.09 -17.79
N LYS A 212 5.41 3.31 -18.32
CA LYS A 212 6.43 4.01 -19.11
C LYS A 212 6.85 5.32 -18.47
N ALA A 213 8.06 5.76 -18.79
CA ALA A 213 8.60 7.05 -18.37
C ALA A 213 7.78 8.22 -18.93
N PHE A 214 7.45 9.18 -18.07
CA PHE A 214 6.75 10.40 -18.45
C PHE A 214 7.55 11.24 -19.46
N ASN A 215 6.87 11.91 -20.39
CA ASN A 215 7.48 12.72 -21.45
C ASN A 215 8.44 11.96 -22.40
N HIS A 216 8.25 10.65 -22.57
CA HIS A 216 8.99 9.87 -23.56
C HIS A 216 8.22 9.71 -24.88
N ASP A 217 8.94 9.36 -25.96
CA ASP A 217 8.33 8.86 -27.21
C ASP A 217 7.55 7.57 -26.94
N PRO A 218 6.24 7.51 -27.27
CA PRO A 218 5.40 6.31 -27.07
C PRO A 218 5.90 5.07 -27.83
N SER A 219 6.64 5.26 -28.93
CA SER A 219 7.11 4.17 -29.81
C SER A 219 8.40 3.50 -29.35
N SER A 220 8.93 3.88 -28.19
CA SER A 220 10.23 3.43 -27.71
C SER A 220 10.13 2.52 -26.49
N ASP A 221 10.65 1.31 -26.64
CA ASP A 221 10.71 0.30 -25.57
C ASP A 221 11.78 0.60 -24.50
N THR A 222 12.68 1.57 -24.74
CA THR A 222 13.69 1.97 -23.73
C THR A 222 13.11 2.81 -22.59
N ALA A 223 11.81 3.06 -22.61
CA ALA A 223 11.08 3.88 -21.65
C ALA A 223 10.38 3.07 -20.55
N ASP A 224 10.40 1.74 -20.62
CA ASP A 224 9.71 0.90 -19.65
C ASP A 224 10.32 1.08 -18.26
N LEU A 225 9.44 1.29 -17.29
CA LEU A 225 9.82 1.38 -15.89
C LEU A 225 9.83 -0.03 -15.30
N PRO A 226 10.75 -0.31 -14.34
CA PRO A 226 10.64 -1.51 -13.51
C PRO A 226 9.24 -1.62 -12.89
N ASP A 227 8.68 -2.82 -12.89
CA ASP A 227 7.29 -3.19 -12.53
C ASP A 227 7.23 -4.13 -11.32
N TRP A 228 8.15 -3.92 -10.38
CA TRP A 228 8.17 -4.59 -9.08
C TRP A 228 8.37 -3.59 -7.93
N VAL A 229 7.96 -3.94 -6.72
CA VAL A 229 8.38 -3.21 -5.52
C VAL A 229 9.90 -3.29 -5.37
N ALA A 230 10.56 -2.13 -5.29
CA ALA A 230 12.01 -2.05 -5.25
C ALA A 230 12.61 -2.68 -3.97
N PRO A 231 13.83 -3.25 -4.02
CA PRO A 231 14.52 -3.76 -2.83
C PRO A 231 14.73 -2.70 -1.73
N GLU A 232 14.92 -1.43 -2.10
CA GLU A 232 15.02 -0.29 -1.18
C GLU A 232 13.71 -0.09 -0.41
N THR A 233 12.57 -0.19 -1.09
CA THR A 233 11.24 -0.15 -0.47
C THR A 233 11.04 -1.35 0.46
N SER A 234 11.49 -2.55 0.05
CA SER A 234 11.42 -3.76 0.88
C SER A 234 12.25 -3.63 2.16
N LYS A 235 13.44 -3.02 2.05
CA LYS A 235 14.29 -2.73 3.20
C LYS A 235 13.63 -1.70 4.13
N TRP A 236 13.13 -0.60 3.57
CA TRP A 236 12.39 0.42 4.32
C TRP A 236 11.21 -0.18 5.08
N PHE A 237 10.47 -1.09 4.45
CA PHE A 237 9.34 -1.76 5.08
C PHE A 237 9.76 -2.53 6.34
N ILE A 238 10.80 -3.37 6.27
CA ILE A 238 11.28 -4.14 7.42
C ILE A 238 11.86 -3.25 8.51
N GLU A 239 12.62 -2.23 8.15
CA GLU A 239 13.18 -1.26 9.11
C GLU A 239 12.05 -0.49 9.81
N THR A 240 11.08 0.03 9.06
CA THR A 240 9.94 0.78 9.61
C THR A 240 9.03 -0.11 10.45
N HIS A 241 8.77 -1.35 10.02
CA HIS A 241 8.00 -2.33 10.81
C HIS A 241 8.68 -2.58 12.16
N LYS A 242 10.00 -2.79 12.17
CA LYS A 242 10.77 -2.96 13.41
C LYS A 242 10.73 -1.72 14.29
N GLU A 243 10.92 -0.53 13.73
CA GLU A 243 10.87 0.73 14.47
C GLU A 243 9.48 1.01 15.07
N LEU A 244 8.40 0.72 14.33
CA LEU A 244 7.04 0.82 14.85
C LEU A 244 6.82 -0.15 16.01
N ARG A 245 7.31 -1.39 15.91
CA ARG A 245 7.26 -2.33 17.05
C ARG A 245 8.01 -1.78 18.25
N GLU A 246 9.24 -1.29 18.07
CA GLU A 246 10.04 -0.71 19.15
C GLU A 246 9.37 0.51 19.79
N LYS A 247 8.72 1.36 18.97
CA LYS A 247 7.94 2.52 19.42
C LYS A 247 6.75 2.12 20.30
N TYR A 248 6.09 1.01 19.98
CA TYR A 248 4.90 0.51 20.67
C TYR A 248 5.19 -0.74 21.50
N GLU A 249 6.21 -0.64 22.37
CA GLU A 249 6.56 -1.62 23.41
C GLU A 249 6.83 -3.06 22.88
N ASN A 250 7.37 -3.18 21.68
CA ASN A 250 7.63 -4.43 20.95
C ASN A 250 6.38 -5.28 20.66
N ARG A 251 5.19 -4.71 20.79
CA ARG A 251 3.93 -5.38 20.45
C ARG A 251 3.89 -5.74 18.96
N VAL A 252 3.33 -6.90 18.64
CA VAL A 252 2.97 -7.23 17.26
C VAL A 252 1.71 -6.46 16.90
N ILE A 253 1.81 -5.53 15.96
CA ILE A 253 0.65 -4.76 15.49
C ILE A 253 0.10 -5.47 14.25
N PRO A 254 -1.16 -5.91 14.25
CA PRO A 254 -1.78 -6.49 13.06
C PRO A 254 -1.73 -5.54 11.88
N SER A 255 -1.53 -6.06 10.67
CA SER A 255 -1.40 -5.22 9.49
C SER A 255 -1.88 -5.88 8.20
N ILE A 256 -2.21 -5.05 7.22
CA ILE A 256 -2.67 -5.43 5.88
C ILE A 256 -1.83 -4.66 4.87
N ALA A 257 -1.47 -5.30 3.75
CA ALA A 257 -0.71 -4.69 2.68
C ALA A 257 -1.53 -4.53 1.40
N PHE A 258 -1.30 -3.43 0.71
CA PHE A 258 -1.85 -3.10 -0.61
C PHE A 258 -0.71 -2.80 -1.58
N VAL A 259 -0.75 -3.44 -2.74
CA VAL A 259 0.19 -3.25 -3.86
C VAL A 259 -0.58 -3.54 -5.13
N HIS A 260 -0.33 -2.82 -6.22
CA HIS A 260 -1.15 -3.00 -7.42
C HIS A 260 -0.80 -4.29 -8.18
N ILE A 261 0.43 -4.40 -8.72
CA ILE A 261 0.85 -5.57 -9.51
C ILE A 261 1.14 -6.74 -8.55
N PRO A 262 0.60 -7.95 -8.82
CA PRO A 262 0.75 -9.09 -7.92
C PRO A 262 2.22 -9.55 -7.83
N PRO A 263 2.79 -9.70 -6.62
CA PRO A 263 4.10 -10.32 -6.47
C PRO A 263 4.12 -11.76 -7.01
N HIS A 264 5.28 -12.28 -7.42
CA HIS A 264 5.40 -13.59 -8.09
C HIS A 264 4.82 -14.76 -7.26
N ILE A 265 4.69 -14.58 -5.94
CA ILE A 265 4.07 -15.57 -5.05
C ILE A 265 2.59 -15.83 -5.40
N PHE A 266 1.86 -14.85 -5.95
CA PHE A 266 0.50 -15.05 -6.45
C PHE A 266 0.49 -16.02 -7.64
N SER A 267 1.44 -15.90 -8.57
CA SER A 267 1.59 -16.86 -9.67
C SER A 267 1.90 -18.27 -9.16
N GLN A 268 2.72 -18.38 -8.10
CA GLN A 268 2.95 -19.67 -7.44
C GLN A 268 1.69 -20.23 -6.78
N ALA A 269 0.82 -19.38 -6.20
CA ALA A 269 -0.47 -19.80 -5.66
C ALA A 269 -1.42 -20.29 -6.75
N GLN A 270 -1.53 -19.54 -7.85
CA GLN A 270 -2.33 -19.92 -9.02
C GLN A 270 -1.86 -21.28 -9.57
N LYS A 271 -0.54 -21.48 -9.71
CA LYS A 271 0.07 -22.75 -10.13
C LYS A 271 -0.15 -23.90 -9.13
N ALA A 272 -0.24 -23.60 -7.83
CA ALA A 272 -0.49 -24.60 -6.79
C ALA A 272 -1.96 -25.07 -6.74
N GLY A 273 -2.89 -24.30 -7.32
CA GLY A 273 -4.28 -24.66 -7.50
C GLY A 273 -5.24 -23.82 -6.65
N VAL A 274 -5.89 -22.85 -7.28
CA VAL A 274 -6.95 -22.03 -6.67
C VAL A 274 -8.31 -22.60 -7.07
N HIS A 275 -8.73 -23.67 -6.39
CA HIS A 275 -10.00 -24.33 -6.65
C HIS A 275 -11.17 -23.53 -6.05
N ALA A 276 -12.19 -23.21 -6.86
CA ALA A 276 -13.32 -22.37 -6.45
C ALA A 276 -14.12 -22.89 -5.23
N ASP A 277 -14.06 -24.20 -4.94
CA ASP A 277 -14.70 -24.78 -3.74
C ASP A 277 -13.90 -24.55 -2.45
N LEU A 278 -12.63 -24.16 -2.53
CA LEU A 278 -11.76 -23.85 -1.37
C LEU A 278 -11.38 -22.37 -1.31
N PHE A 279 -11.26 -21.76 -2.49
CA PHE A 279 -10.78 -20.42 -2.74
C PHE A 279 -11.73 -19.74 -3.72
N PRO A 280 -12.96 -19.38 -3.28
CA PRO A 280 -13.98 -18.85 -4.18
C PRO A 280 -13.56 -17.49 -4.75
N GLY A 281 -13.89 -17.27 -6.01
CA GLY A 281 -13.56 -16.08 -6.78
C GLY A 281 -13.25 -16.43 -8.24
N LEU A 282 -13.32 -15.43 -9.11
CA LEU A 282 -12.85 -15.55 -10.49
C LEU A 282 -11.35 -15.78 -10.49
N ASN A 283 -10.88 -16.68 -11.36
CA ASN A 283 -9.48 -16.97 -11.66
C ASN A 283 -9.36 -17.18 -13.18
N ASP A 284 -9.59 -16.11 -13.95
CA ASP A 284 -9.77 -16.17 -15.40
C ASP A 284 -8.54 -15.64 -16.16
N ASP A 285 -7.66 -14.88 -15.50
CA ASP A 285 -6.36 -14.48 -16.05
C ASP A 285 -5.32 -15.57 -15.77
N MET A 286 -5.25 -16.54 -16.68
CA MET A 286 -4.31 -17.67 -16.58
C MET A 286 -3.36 -17.77 -17.78
N PRO A 287 -2.04 -17.63 -17.59
CA PRO A 287 -1.36 -17.25 -16.35
C PRO A 287 -1.57 -15.77 -15.99
N LEU A 288 -1.60 -15.47 -14.69
CA LEU A 288 -1.65 -14.09 -14.19
C LEU A 288 -0.35 -13.32 -14.48
N ALA A 289 -0.42 -11.99 -14.55
CA ALA A 289 0.70 -11.09 -14.81
C ALA A 289 1.34 -10.58 -13.50
N PHE A 290 2.47 -11.16 -13.10
CA PHE A 290 3.15 -10.82 -11.85
C PHE A 290 4.29 -9.80 -12.03
N GLN A 291 4.71 -9.21 -10.92
CA GLN A 291 5.79 -8.21 -10.85
C GLN A 291 7.12 -8.69 -11.45
N GLY A 292 7.64 -7.91 -12.41
CA GLY A 292 8.94 -8.16 -13.03
C GLY A 292 9.05 -9.56 -13.62
N ASN A 293 10.26 -10.11 -13.54
CA ASN A 293 10.55 -11.49 -13.90
C ASN A 293 10.90 -12.30 -12.64
N GLU A 294 10.76 -13.63 -12.72
CA GLU A 294 10.98 -14.54 -11.58
C GLU A 294 12.26 -14.21 -10.79
N GLY A 295 12.11 -13.49 -9.66
CA GLY A 295 13.20 -13.13 -8.74
C GLY A 295 13.44 -11.63 -8.50
N GLU A 296 12.95 -10.72 -9.34
CA GLU A 296 13.19 -9.27 -9.19
C GLU A 296 12.50 -8.67 -7.96
N ASP A 297 11.33 -9.21 -7.61
CA ASP A 297 10.56 -8.88 -6.42
C ASP A 297 10.87 -9.81 -5.21
N ALA A 298 11.90 -10.66 -5.29
CA ALA A 298 12.21 -11.63 -4.23
C ALA A 298 12.50 -10.94 -2.88
N ALA A 299 13.11 -9.75 -2.89
CA ALA A 299 13.31 -8.96 -1.68
C ALA A 299 11.98 -8.59 -1.01
N PHE A 300 10.97 -8.24 -1.82
CA PHE A 300 9.64 -7.87 -1.34
C PHE A 300 8.88 -9.08 -0.81
N VAL A 301 8.86 -10.19 -1.55
CA VAL A 301 8.23 -11.44 -1.10
C VAL A 301 8.83 -11.94 0.22
N ASN A 302 10.15 -11.85 0.36
CA ASN A 302 10.82 -12.19 1.62
C ASN A 302 10.46 -11.22 2.75
N ALA A 303 10.27 -9.93 2.47
CA ALA A 303 9.87 -8.95 3.45
C ALA A 303 8.44 -9.20 3.95
N LEU A 304 7.49 -9.50 3.05
CA LEU A 304 6.12 -9.86 3.39
C LEU A 304 6.06 -11.07 4.33
N LEU A 305 6.88 -12.10 4.08
CA LEU A 305 6.96 -13.28 4.96
C LEU A 305 7.57 -13.00 6.34
N GLN A 306 8.47 -12.02 6.44
CA GLN A 306 9.17 -11.70 7.69
C GLN A 306 8.38 -10.75 8.59
N ALA A 307 7.45 -9.99 8.02
CA ALA A 307 6.65 -9.00 8.73
C ALA A 307 5.63 -9.67 9.67
N GLU A 308 6.05 -9.97 10.90
CA GLU A 308 5.16 -10.53 11.91
C GLU A 308 3.95 -9.61 12.14
N GLY A 309 2.75 -10.18 12.11
CA GLY A 309 1.49 -9.45 12.20
C GLY A 309 0.92 -9.01 10.84
N LEU A 310 1.63 -9.21 9.72
CA LEU A 310 1.04 -9.03 8.40
C LEU A 310 0.06 -10.17 8.10
N HIS A 311 -1.22 -9.82 8.03
CA HIS A 311 -2.32 -10.77 7.88
C HIS A 311 -2.60 -11.13 6.42
N SER A 312 -2.66 -10.13 5.54
CA SER A 312 -3.02 -10.35 4.13
C SER A 312 -2.44 -9.28 3.22
N VAL A 313 -2.19 -9.66 1.96
CA VAL A 313 -1.73 -8.80 0.87
C VAL A 313 -2.82 -8.74 -0.19
N HIS A 314 -3.21 -7.53 -0.59
CA HIS A 314 -4.28 -7.28 -1.56
C HIS A 314 -3.72 -6.63 -2.83
N VAL A 315 -4.12 -7.16 -3.99
CA VAL A 315 -3.59 -6.82 -5.32
C VAL A 315 -4.68 -6.53 -6.34
N GLY A 316 -4.35 -5.88 -7.45
CA GLY A 316 -5.23 -5.60 -8.60
C GLY A 316 -4.65 -6.21 -9.88
N HIS A 317 -4.59 -5.41 -10.95
CA HIS A 317 -3.87 -5.63 -12.20
C HIS A 317 -4.46 -6.68 -13.15
N ASP A 318 -4.74 -7.89 -12.64
CA ASP A 318 -5.42 -8.92 -13.41
C ASP A 318 -6.94 -8.81 -13.20
N HIS A 319 -7.67 -8.37 -14.23
CA HIS A 319 -9.07 -7.91 -14.11
C HIS A 319 -10.07 -9.05 -13.93
N GLY A 320 -9.69 -10.25 -14.40
CA GLY A 320 -10.43 -11.50 -14.34
C GLY A 320 -10.14 -12.30 -13.08
N ASP A 321 -9.38 -11.77 -12.13
CA ASP A 321 -9.05 -12.43 -10.88
C ASP A 321 -9.71 -11.72 -9.68
N SER A 322 -10.27 -12.51 -8.75
CA SER A 322 -10.90 -12.02 -7.52
C SER A 322 -10.91 -13.08 -6.42
N TRP A 323 -9.97 -14.02 -6.46
CA TRP A 323 -9.80 -15.05 -5.45
C TRP A 323 -8.89 -14.58 -4.31
N CYS A 324 -8.98 -15.28 -3.16
CA CYS A 324 -7.95 -15.27 -2.14
C CYS A 324 -7.34 -16.67 -1.98
N SER A 325 -6.10 -16.79 -1.54
CA SER A 325 -5.44 -18.06 -1.25
C SER A 325 -4.60 -18.00 0.02
N THR A 326 -4.23 -19.17 0.53
CA THR A 326 -3.10 -19.25 1.47
C THR A 326 -1.79 -19.02 0.73
N TRP A 327 -0.73 -18.74 1.49
CA TRP A 327 0.61 -18.68 0.94
C TRP A 327 1.03 -20.05 0.38
N PRO A 328 1.61 -20.14 -0.84
CA PRO A 328 2.01 -21.40 -1.47
C PRO A 328 2.87 -22.29 -0.57
N GLY A 329 2.49 -23.57 -0.46
CA GLY A 329 3.19 -24.54 0.38
C GLY A 329 2.98 -24.34 1.90
N LYS A 330 2.03 -23.48 2.29
CA LYS A 330 1.64 -23.26 3.68
C LYS A 330 0.12 -23.34 3.81
N ASP A 331 -0.34 -23.87 4.94
CA ASP A 331 -1.75 -23.80 5.32
C ASP A 331 -2.07 -22.49 6.06
N ALA A 332 -3.35 -22.25 6.32
CA ALA A 332 -3.83 -21.05 6.99
C ALA A 332 -3.43 -20.95 8.48
N THR A 333 -2.90 -22.01 9.08
CA THR A 333 -2.34 -21.97 10.45
C THR A 333 -0.92 -21.43 10.48
N SER A 334 -0.27 -21.33 9.32
CA SER A 334 1.04 -20.70 9.20
C SER A 334 0.96 -19.19 9.48
N LYS A 335 2.04 -18.61 10.01
CA LYS A 335 2.17 -17.16 10.19
C LYS A 335 2.39 -16.38 8.86
N ALA A 336 2.13 -17.00 7.70
CA ALA A 336 2.29 -16.33 6.42
C ALA A 336 1.00 -15.60 6.02
N PRO A 337 1.10 -14.47 5.32
CA PRO A 337 -0.09 -13.70 4.97
C PRO A 337 -0.93 -14.42 3.91
N PHE A 338 -2.24 -14.19 3.95
CA PHE A 338 -3.15 -14.54 2.85
C PHE A 338 -2.88 -13.64 1.63
N LEU A 339 -3.13 -14.20 0.45
CA LEU A 339 -2.95 -13.51 -0.83
C LEU A 339 -4.36 -13.27 -1.41
N CYS A 340 -4.70 -12.05 -1.77
CA CYS A 340 -6.05 -11.71 -2.25
C CYS A 340 -6.01 -10.78 -3.45
N PHE A 341 -6.68 -11.15 -4.54
CA PHE A 341 -7.05 -10.21 -5.59
C PHE A 341 -8.25 -9.38 -5.15
N ALA A 342 -8.19 -8.07 -5.40
CA ALA A 342 -9.34 -7.19 -5.42
C ALA A 342 -10.31 -7.59 -6.54
N LYS A 343 -11.45 -6.92 -6.64
CA LYS A 343 -12.36 -7.09 -7.77
C LYS A 343 -12.18 -5.91 -8.72
N HIS A 344 -12.04 -6.21 -10.02
CA HIS A 344 -12.07 -5.20 -11.08
C HIS A 344 -13.35 -4.35 -10.96
N THR A 345 -13.15 -3.08 -10.64
CA THR A 345 -14.23 -2.12 -10.36
C THR A 345 -14.61 -1.34 -11.61
N GLY A 346 -13.63 -1.01 -12.45
CA GLY A 346 -13.79 -0.15 -13.62
C GLY A 346 -14.65 -0.75 -14.71
N TYR A 347 -15.40 0.08 -15.42
CA TYR A 347 -15.92 -0.27 -16.75
C TYR A 347 -14.90 -0.03 -17.86
N GLY A 348 -13.84 0.75 -17.60
CA GLY A 348 -12.61 0.73 -18.39
C GLY A 348 -11.79 -0.52 -18.09
N GLY A 349 -10.68 -0.71 -18.79
CA GLY A 349 -9.87 -1.91 -18.72
C GLY A 349 -10.41 -3.03 -19.61
N TYR A 350 -9.70 -4.16 -19.64
CA TYR A 350 -10.14 -5.33 -20.38
C TYR A 350 -11.14 -6.19 -19.58
N GLY A 351 -11.89 -7.04 -20.30
CA GLY A 351 -12.77 -8.04 -19.72
C GLY A 351 -14.23 -7.63 -19.54
N THR A 352 -15.13 -8.61 -19.51
CA THR A 352 -16.60 -8.41 -19.50
C THR A 352 -17.28 -8.92 -18.24
N TRP A 353 -16.51 -9.26 -17.21
CA TRP A 353 -16.95 -9.72 -15.89
C TRP A 353 -17.89 -8.72 -15.21
N ASP A 354 -18.74 -9.16 -14.29
CA ASP A 354 -19.62 -8.22 -13.59
C ASP A 354 -18.77 -7.29 -12.69
N ARG A 355 -19.18 -6.03 -12.50
CA ARG A 355 -18.38 -5.05 -11.74
C ARG A 355 -18.73 -5.05 -10.27
N GLY A 356 -17.72 -4.78 -9.44
CA GLY A 356 -17.88 -4.77 -7.98
C GLY A 356 -16.60 -4.33 -7.28
N ALA A 357 -16.58 -4.48 -5.96
CA ALA A 357 -15.43 -4.14 -5.14
C ALA A 357 -15.24 -5.18 -4.04
N ARG A 358 -13.98 -5.45 -3.65
CA ARG A 358 -13.70 -6.27 -2.47
C ARG A 358 -13.90 -5.42 -1.22
N ILE A 359 -14.60 -5.99 -0.25
CA ILE A 359 -14.79 -5.41 1.08
C ILE A 359 -13.97 -6.22 2.09
N LEU A 360 -13.29 -5.52 2.99
CA LEU A 360 -12.66 -6.09 4.17
C LEU A 360 -13.41 -5.63 5.41
N HIS A 361 -13.75 -6.56 6.27
CA HIS A 361 -14.26 -6.30 7.61
C HIS A 361 -13.25 -6.77 8.63
N LEU A 362 -12.61 -5.80 9.28
CA LEU A 362 -11.59 -6.05 10.28
C LEU A 362 -12.25 -6.01 11.65
N THR A 363 -12.09 -7.07 12.44
CA THR A 363 -12.47 -7.07 13.86
C THR A 363 -11.20 -7.22 14.68
N ILE A 364 -10.92 -6.24 15.53
CA ILE A 364 -9.72 -6.22 16.38
C ILE A 364 -10.15 -6.31 17.84
N SER A 365 -9.82 -7.42 18.48
CA SER A 365 -10.13 -7.62 19.89
C SER A 365 -9.22 -6.76 20.79
N SER A 366 -9.81 -6.00 21.70
CA SER A 366 -9.08 -5.12 22.64
C SER A 366 -8.37 -5.86 23.78
N LYS A 367 -8.49 -7.21 23.85
CA LYS A 367 -7.89 -8.04 24.89
C LYS A 367 -6.90 -9.02 24.29
N ALA A 368 -5.62 -8.66 24.34
CA ALA A 368 -4.54 -9.62 24.22
C ALA A 368 -4.47 -10.49 25.49
N GLU A 369 -4.57 -11.81 25.35
CA GLU A 369 -4.17 -12.74 26.41
C GLU A 369 -2.64 -12.80 26.46
N GLY A 370 -2.03 -11.88 27.22
CA GLY A 370 -0.59 -11.84 27.50
C GLY A 370 0.05 -10.50 27.18
N ALA A 371 1.06 -10.12 27.98
CA ALA A 371 1.65 -8.77 28.01
C ALA A 371 2.34 -8.30 26.70
N ASN A 372 2.47 -9.15 25.68
CA ASN A 372 3.23 -8.86 24.45
C ASN A 372 2.49 -9.17 23.14
N GLN A 373 1.19 -9.51 23.17
CA GLN A 373 0.41 -9.74 21.95
C GLN A 373 -0.41 -8.48 21.61
N GLY A 374 -0.48 -8.10 20.34
CA GLY A 374 -1.49 -7.16 19.88
C GLY A 374 -2.89 -7.77 19.98
N GLY A 375 -3.93 -6.95 19.82
CA GLY A 375 -5.27 -7.48 19.64
C GLY A 375 -5.31 -8.50 18.51
N ALA A 376 -6.02 -9.62 18.68
CA ALA A 376 -6.19 -10.58 17.60
C ALA A 376 -7.04 -9.94 16.49
N LEU A 377 -6.50 -9.90 15.27
CA LEU A 377 -7.19 -9.44 14.07
C LEU A 377 -7.91 -10.62 13.42
N SER A 378 -9.21 -10.45 13.18
CA SER A 378 -10.00 -11.29 12.28
C SER A 378 -10.36 -10.48 11.04
N VAL A 379 -10.26 -11.10 9.86
CA VAL A 379 -10.63 -10.48 8.58
C VAL A 379 -11.65 -11.33 7.87
N ASP A 380 -12.87 -10.83 7.79
CA ASP A 380 -13.86 -11.32 6.84
C ASP A 380 -13.77 -10.50 5.55
N THR A 381 -13.92 -11.16 4.39
CA THR A 381 -13.91 -10.48 3.10
C THR A 381 -14.94 -11.07 2.15
N TRP A 382 -15.48 -10.22 1.29
CA TRP A 382 -16.42 -10.57 0.23
C TRP A 382 -16.27 -9.59 -0.94
N VAL A 383 -16.91 -9.90 -2.06
CA VAL A 383 -17.10 -8.94 -3.14
C VAL A 383 -18.53 -8.42 -3.10
N ARG A 384 -18.68 -7.09 -3.08
CA ARG A 384 -19.95 -6.38 -3.28
C ARG A 384 -20.07 -6.03 -4.76
N MET A 385 -21.03 -6.63 -5.44
CA MET A 385 -21.31 -6.39 -6.85
C MET A 385 -22.12 -5.10 -7.05
N GLU A 386 -22.03 -4.48 -8.22
CA GLU A 386 -22.79 -3.26 -8.59
C GLU A 386 -24.31 -3.45 -8.43
N ASN A 387 -24.81 -4.65 -8.74
CA ASN A 387 -26.22 -5.02 -8.60
C ASN A 387 -26.66 -5.22 -7.13
N GLY A 388 -25.74 -5.05 -6.16
CA GLY A 388 -25.99 -5.21 -4.74
C GLY A 388 -25.81 -6.63 -4.21
N ASN A 389 -25.47 -7.63 -5.03
CA ASN A 389 -25.20 -8.98 -4.54
C ASN A 389 -23.89 -9.04 -3.74
N VAL A 390 -23.85 -9.96 -2.77
CA VAL A 390 -22.61 -10.38 -2.09
C VAL A 390 -22.20 -11.72 -2.63
N VAL A 391 -20.94 -11.81 -3.07
CA VAL A 391 -20.33 -13.02 -3.59
C VAL A 391 -18.99 -13.26 -2.90
N THR A 392 -18.48 -14.49 -2.99
CA THR A 392 -17.16 -14.89 -2.47
C THR A 392 -16.91 -14.48 -1.00
N GLN A 393 -17.95 -14.58 -0.15
CA GLN A 393 -17.85 -14.24 1.26
C GLN A 393 -17.11 -15.32 2.03
N VAL A 394 -15.98 -14.97 2.63
CA VAL A 394 -15.07 -15.88 3.34
C VAL A 394 -14.51 -15.22 4.59
N SER A 395 -14.13 -16.05 5.56
CA SER A 395 -13.29 -15.64 6.70
C SER A 395 -11.86 -16.09 6.42
N LEU A 396 -10.91 -15.16 6.45
CA LEU A 396 -9.49 -15.46 6.27
C LEU A 396 -8.89 -15.89 7.62
N ASN A 397 -9.21 -17.11 8.03
CA ASN A 397 -8.84 -17.69 9.32
C ASN A 397 -8.17 -19.06 9.14
N GLU A 398 -7.92 -19.78 10.22
CA GLU A 398 -7.27 -21.09 10.22
C GLU A 398 -8.01 -22.19 9.44
N THR A 399 -9.29 -22.01 9.10
CA THR A 399 -10.07 -22.96 8.29
C THR A 399 -10.13 -22.59 6.81
N TYR A 400 -9.58 -21.44 6.41
CA TYR A 400 -9.50 -21.04 5.00
C TYR A 400 -8.61 -21.98 4.19
N GLY A 401 -9.08 -22.39 3.00
CA GLY A 401 -8.45 -23.46 2.21
C GLY A 401 -8.77 -24.90 2.67
N ILE A 402 -9.59 -25.05 3.71
CA ILE A 402 -10.17 -26.33 4.18
C ILE A 402 -11.69 -26.28 4.05
N ASP A 403 -12.30 -25.15 4.45
CA ASP A 403 -13.72 -24.89 4.31
C ASP A 403 -14.16 -24.97 2.84
N ARG A 404 -15.40 -25.44 2.66
CA ARG A 404 -16.00 -25.61 1.33
C ARG A 404 -16.99 -24.50 1.04
N TYR A 405 -16.81 -23.84 -0.10
CA TYR A 405 -17.63 -22.72 -0.56
C TYR A 405 -18.45 -23.10 -1.81
N PRO A 406 -19.56 -22.39 -2.09
CA PRO A 406 -20.28 -22.56 -3.35
C PRO A 406 -19.36 -22.33 -4.56
N THR A 407 -19.43 -23.24 -5.54
CA THR A 407 -18.51 -23.25 -6.70
C THR A 407 -18.92 -22.34 -7.86
N GLY A 408 -19.97 -21.54 -7.70
CA GLY A 408 -20.22 -20.45 -8.64
C GLY A 408 -19.02 -19.51 -8.59
N THR A 409 -18.55 -19.04 -9.74
CA THR A 409 -17.36 -18.16 -9.84
C THR A 409 -17.53 -16.82 -9.13
N GLY A 410 -18.67 -16.59 -8.48
CA GLY A 410 -18.94 -15.37 -7.75
C GLY A 410 -19.27 -14.21 -8.68
N GLU A 411 -19.88 -14.50 -9.82
CA GLU A 411 -20.57 -13.51 -10.65
C GLU A 411 -22.08 -13.68 -10.53
#